data_AF-A0A642PK30-F1
#
_entry.id   AF-A0A642PK30-F1
#
_cell.length_a   1.000
_cell.length_b   1.000
_cell.length_c   1.000
_cell.angle_alpha   90.00
_cell.angle_beta   90.00
_cell.angle_gamma   90.00
#
_symmetry.space_group_name_H-M   'P 1'
#
loop_
_entity.id
_entity.type
_entity.pdbx_description
1 polymer ?
#
loop_
_entity_poly.entity_id
_entity_poly.type
_entity_poly.pdbx_seq_one_letter_code
_entity_poly.pdbx_strand_id
1 'polypeptide(L)'
;DEEAWIALGRTSQILDNLIAQGKAKPMIVVMTNGNAWQDAAAGESPKGFVAPSMRPDERAKVAEGAFELSFPEIVKFVEKNFRTLANKKNRAIAGLSMGSFHSCNISKYYPDMFDYVGLFSAAIMPNKDVKSPIYDNLEVKLKTQFAKKPALYYIAIGNKDFLFQANNDYRKMLDEKGYKYEYYETGEGHIWKNWRIYLTEFAPKIFK
;
A
#
# COMPACT_ATOMS: atom_id res chain seq x y z
N ASP A 1 4.82 11.05 1.38
CA ASP A 1 5.47 10.91 2.70
C ASP A 1 4.39 10.50 3.71
N GLU A 2 4.77 10.44 4.98
CA GLU A 2 3.93 10.08 6.13
C GLU A 2 2.78 11.07 6.40
N GLU A 3 2.89 12.33 5.98
CA GLU A 3 1.89 13.39 6.20
C GLU A 3 0.80 13.42 5.12
N ALA A 4 1.08 12.87 3.93
CA ALA A 4 0.20 13.01 2.79
C ALA A 4 -1.22 12.44 3.01
N TRP A 5 -1.35 11.28 3.66
CA TRP A 5 -2.65 10.66 3.92
C TRP A 5 -3.51 11.45 4.90
N ILE A 6 -2.90 12.04 5.94
CA ILE A 6 -3.66 12.84 6.90
C ILE A 6 -4.04 14.21 6.30
N ALA A 7 -3.10 14.88 5.62
CA ALA A 7 -3.31 16.22 5.08
C ALA A 7 -4.22 16.22 3.83
N LEU A 8 -3.92 15.37 2.85
CA LEU A 8 -4.58 15.34 1.54
C LEU A 8 -5.64 14.24 1.47
N GLY A 9 -5.36 13.09 2.09
CA GLY A 9 -6.24 11.92 2.13
C GLY A 9 -7.36 12.03 3.16
N ARG A 10 -7.33 13.01 4.07
CA ARG A 10 -8.37 13.20 5.11
C ARG A 10 -8.62 11.94 5.94
N THR A 11 -7.59 11.12 6.13
CA THR A 11 -7.69 9.80 6.78
C THR A 11 -8.35 9.88 8.15
N SER A 12 -7.98 10.88 8.98
CA SER A 12 -8.59 11.05 10.30
C SER A 12 -10.10 11.26 10.20
N GLN A 13 -10.56 12.23 9.39
CA GLN A 13 -11.99 12.51 9.28
C GLN A 13 -12.77 11.35 8.64
N ILE A 14 -12.20 10.67 7.66
CA ILE A 14 -12.86 9.51 7.03
C ILE A 14 -13.04 8.40 8.06
N LEU A 15 -11.98 8.03 8.79
CA LEU A 15 -12.03 6.93 9.73
C LEU A 15 -12.84 7.27 10.98
N ASP A 16 -12.74 8.48 11.52
CA ASP A 16 -13.57 8.93 12.65
C ASP A 16 -15.06 8.78 12.32
N ASN A 17 -15.48 9.24 11.14
CA ASN A 17 -16.86 9.13 10.70
C ASN A 17 -17.30 7.68 10.46
N LEU A 18 -16.48 6.86 9.79
CA LEU A 18 -16.81 5.46 9.54
C LEU A 18 -16.89 4.63 10.82
N ILE A 19 -16.01 4.90 11.78
CA ILE A 19 -16.00 4.23 13.09
C ILE A 19 -17.21 4.69 13.91
N ALA A 20 -17.49 5.99 13.98
CA ALA A 20 -18.65 6.52 14.69
C ALA A 20 -19.98 6.01 14.13
N GLN A 21 -20.05 5.78 12.81
CA GLN A 21 -21.22 5.19 12.14
C GLN A 21 -21.28 3.65 12.27
N GLY A 22 -20.31 3.00 12.93
CA GLY A 22 -20.25 1.54 13.04
C GLY A 22 -19.95 0.81 11.72
N LYS A 23 -19.49 1.52 10.69
CA LYS A 23 -19.19 0.97 9.36
C LYS A 23 -17.80 0.34 9.28
N ALA A 24 -16.84 0.87 10.03
CA ALA A 24 -15.49 0.34 10.16
C ALA A 24 -15.19 -0.07 11.62
N LYS A 25 -14.37 -1.10 11.80
CA LYS A 25 -13.86 -1.47 13.13
C LYS A 25 -12.92 -0.38 13.66
N PRO A 26 -12.94 -0.06 14.96
CA PRO A 26 -11.88 0.74 15.57
C PRO A 26 -10.52 0.08 15.30
N MET A 27 -9.55 0.86 14.80
CA MET A 27 -8.26 0.33 14.36
C MET A 27 -7.14 1.37 14.52
N ILE A 28 -5.90 0.88 14.60
CA ILE A 28 -4.69 1.71 14.50
C ILE A 28 -4.32 1.82 13.02
N VAL A 29 -4.08 3.04 12.55
CA VAL A 29 -3.60 3.31 11.19
C VAL A 29 -2.22 3.94 11.25
N VAL A 30 -1.26 3.32 10.57
CA VAL A 30 0.14 3.73 10.54
C VAL A 30 0.45 4.25 9.13
N MET A 31 0.87 5.51 9.03
CA MET A 31 1.22 6.17 7.78
C MET A 31 2.72 6.37 7.74
N THR A 32 3.41 5.68 6.83
CA THR A 32 4.87 5.63 6.76
C THR A 32 5.42 6.53 5.66
N ASN A 33 6.67 6.96 5.79
CA ASN A 33 7.41 7.48 4.64
C ASN A 33 7.87 6.32 3.75
N GLY A 34 7.31 6.23 2.53
CA GLY A 34 7.69 5.20 1.55
C GLY A 34 9.00 5.49 0.82
N ASN A 35 9.57 6.69 0.98
CA ASN A 35 10.84 7.07 0.35
C ASN A 35 11.99 6.71 1.27
N ALA A 36 12.58 5.52 1.10
CA ALA A 36 13.66 5.04 1.98
C ALA A 36 14.95 5.91 1.98
N TRP A 37 15.05 6.89 1.09
CA TRP A 37 16.14 7.88 1.05
C TRP A 37 15.81 9.20 1.78
N GLN A 38 14.63 9.29 2.42
CA GLN A 38 14.16 10.46 3.14
C GLN A 38 13.94 10.12 4.62
N ASP A 39 14.35 11.04 5.50
CA ASP A 39 14.18 10.88 6.93
C ASP A 39 12.72 11.14 7.35
N ALA A 40 12.08 12.16 6.76
CA ALA A 40 10.71 12.60 7.04
C ALA A 40 10.19 13.50 5.90
N ALA A 41 8.93 13.91 5.98
CA ALA A 41 8.33 14.94 5.16
C ALA A 41 9.09 16.28 5.28
N ALA A 42 8.96 17.14 4.26
CA ALA A 42 9.59 18.46 4.28
C ALA A 42 9.05 19.29 5.46
N GLY A 43 9.96 19.79 6.30
CA GLY A 43 9.61 20.48 7.55
C GLY A 43 9.67 19.61 8.81
N GLU A 44 9.64 18.27 8.67
CA GLU A 44 9.57 17.31 9.79
C GLU A 44 10.92 16.63 10.09
N SER A 45 11.99 17.02 9.38
CA SER A 45 13.36 16.54 9.62
C SER A 45 14.27 17.67 10.13
N PRO A 46 15.43 17.35 10.74
CA PRO A 46 16.42 18.37 11.11
C PRO A 46 16.92 19.24 9.95
N LYS A 47 16.69 18.81 8.70
CA LYS A 47 17.04 19.56 7.49
C LYS A 47 16.04 20.69 7.20
N GLY A 48 14.87 20.71 7.85
CA GLY A 48 13.83 21.73 7.66
C GLY A 48 13.04 21.56 6.35
N PHE A 49 12.60 22.67 5.77
CA PHE A 49 11.81 22.71 4.52
C PHE A 49 12.67 22.54 3.26
N VAL A 50 13.39 21.42 3.17
CA VAL A 50 14.09 21.06 1.93
C VAL A 50 13.09 20.43 0.98
N ALA A 51 13.11 20.86 -0.29
CA ALA A 51 12.32 20.23 -1.32
C ALA A 51 12.64 18.72 -1.37
N PRO A 52 11.63 17.82 -1.25
CA PRO A 52 11.86 16.39 -1.34
C PRO A 52 12.55 16.06 -2.65
N SER A 53 13.80 15.62 -2.55
CA SER A 53 14.59 15.31 -3.72
C SER A 53 14.07 14.01 -4.34
N MET A 54 13.61 14.15 -5.58
CA MET A 54 13.36 13.04 -6.51
C MET A 54 14.61 12.77 -7.36
N ARG A 55 15.78 13.32 -6.96
CA ARG A 55 16.97 13.26 -7.78
C ARG A 55 17.52 11.82 -7.82
N PRO A 56 17.91 11.33 -9.00
CA PRO A 56 18.39 9.97 -9.16
C PRO A 56 19.58 9.60 -8.26
N ASP A 57 20.44 10.57 -7.94
CA ASP A 57 21.67 10.36 -7.17
C ASP A 57 21.42 10.06 -5.68
N GLU A 58 20.37 10.62 -5.08
CA GLU A 58 20.01 10.31 -3.69
C GLU A 58 19.22 9.01 -3.58
N ARG A 59 18.30 8.78 -4.52
CA ARG A 59 17.60 7.50 -4.63
C ARG A 59 18.59 6.35 -4.85
N ALA A 60 19.62 6.54 -5.68
CA ALA A 60 20.63 5.52 -5.97
C ALA A 60 21.47 5.10 -4.75
N LYS A 61 21.45 5.86 -3.65
CA LYS A 61 22.15 5.51 -2.41
C LYS A 61 21.45 4.40 -1.61
N VAL A 62 20.20 4.09 -1.95
CA VAL A 62 19.41 3.08 -1.27
C VAL A 62 19.15 1.91 -2.22
N ALA A 63 19.35 0.69 -1.73
CA ALA A 63 19.11 -0.51 -2.51
C ALA A 63 17.63 -0.61 -2.92
N GLU A 64 17.36 -1.00 -4.17
CA GLU A 64 16.01 -1.27 -4.65
C GLU A 64 15.37 -2.40 -3.83
N GLY A 65 14.20 -2.14 -3.25
CA GLY A 65 13.53 -3.04 -2.30
C GLY A 65 13.85 -2.79 -0.82
N ALA A 66 14.70 -1.81 -0.47
CA ALA A 66 15.09 -1.57 0.92
C ALA A 66 13.89 -1.19 1.82
N PHE A 67 12.95 -0.38 1.32
CA PHE A 67 11.75 -0.05 2.07
C PHE A 67 10.95 -1.31 2.41
N GLU A 68 10.71 -2.17 1.43
CA GLU A 68 9.99 -3.43 1.60
C GLU A 68 10.72 -4.37 2.57
N LEU A 69 12.04 -4.49 2.46
CA LEU A 69 12.86 -5.32 3.36
C LEU A 69 12.86 -4.83 4.81
N SER A 70 12.78 -3.52 5.02
CA SER A 70 12.73 -2.90 6.36
C SER A 70 11.34 -2.94 7.00
N PHE A 71 10.29 -3.24 6.24
CA PHE A 71 8.90 -3.18 6.73
C PHE A 71 8.61 -4.01 7.99
N PRO A 72 9.21 -5.22 8.20
CA PRO A 72 9.05 -5.96 9.45
C PRO A 72 9.49 -5.16 10.70
N GLU A 73 10.43 -4.23 10.57
CA GLU A 73 10.89 -3.39 11.70
C GLU A 73 9.81 -2.38 12.11
N ILE A 74 9.10 -1.81 11.14
CA ILE A 74 7.96 -0.92 11.37
C ILE A 74 6.87 -1.67 12.14
N VAL A 75 6.54 -2.89 11.70
CA VAL A 75 5.54 -3.74 12.38
C VAL A 75 5.97 -4.02 13.83
N LYS A 76 7.21 -4.44 14.05
CA LYS A 76 7.75 -4.71 15.40
C LYS A 76 7.70 -3.47 16.29
N PHE A 77 8.03 -2.29 15.75
CA PHE A 77 7.96 -1.04 16.50
C PHE A 77 6.53 -0.74 16.94
N VAL A 78 5.55 -0.83 16.04
CA VAL A 78 4.15 -0.54 16.35
C VAL A 78 3.61 -1.51 17.39
N GLU A 79 3.88 -2.81 17.25
CA GLU A 79 3.41 -3.83 18.20
C GLU A 79 4.01 -3.68 19.59
N LYS A 80 5.25 -3.21 19.68
CA LYS A 80 5.92 -2.96 20.95
C LYS A 80 5.35 -1.74 21.68
N ASN A 81 4.94 -0.71 20.94
CA ASN A 81 4.60 0.61 21.51
C ASN A 81 3.10 0.89 21.58
N PHE A 82 2.26 0.12 20.88
CA PHE A 82 0.81 0.29 20.85
C PHE A 82 0.09 -1.02 21.15
N ARG A 83 -1.16 -0.94 21.63
CA ARG A 83 -1.99 -2.12 21.91
C ARG A 83 -2.54 -2.71 20.60
N THR A 84 -1.79 -3.62 20.00
CA THR A 84 -2.13 -4.27 18.74
C THR A 84 -2.58 -5.72 18.92
N LEU A 85 -3.43 -6.21 18.02
CA LEU A 85 -3.63 -7.63 17.80
C LEU A 85 -2.57 -8.13 16.79
N ALA A 86 -1.47 -8.70 17.31
CA ALA A 86 -0.26 -9.01 16.55
C ALA A 86 -0.34 -10.30 15.70
N ASN A 87 -1.32 -10.41 14.80
CA ASN A 87 -1.47 -11.56 13.91
C ASN A 87 -1.99 -11.16 12.53
N LYS A 88 -1.79 -12.04 11.53
CA LYS A 88 -2.16 -11.80 10.13
C LYS A 88 -3.60 -11.30 9.97
N LYS A 89 -4.56 -11.97 10.62
CA LYS A 89 -6.01 -11.68 10.56
C LYS A 89 -6.37 -10.28 11.07
N ASN A 90 -5.46 -9.62 11.79
CA ASN A 90 -5.66 -8.27 12.32
C ASN A 90 -4.68 -7.26 11.71
N ARG A 91 -4.09 -7.58 10.55
CA ARG A 91 -3.18 -6.70 9.84
C ARG A 91 -3.61 -6.50 8.38
N ALA A 92 -3.76 -5.24 8.01
CA ALA A 92 -4.05 -4.78 6.66
C ALA A 92 -2.89 -3.93 6.13
N ILE A 93 -2.66 -3.95 4.82
CA ILE A 93 -1.74 -3.03 4.14
C ILE A 93 -2.43 -2.47 2.91
N ALA A 94 -2.36 -1.15 2.73
CA ALA A 94 -2.86 -0.49 1.54
C ALA A 94 -2.01 0.72 1.20
N GLY A 95 -2.00 1.09 -0.08
CA GLY A 95 -1.30 2.27 -0.56
C GLY A 95 -1.92 2.79 -1.85
N LEU A 96 -1.39 3.92 -2.33
CA LEU A 96 -1.75 4.53 -3.60
C LEU A 96 -0.54 4.62 -4.52
N SER A 97 -0.69 4.41 -5.84
CA SER A 97 0.40 4.58 -6.81
C SER A 97 1.65 3.76 -6.44
N MET A 98 2.77 4.42 -6.18
CA MET A 98 3.99 3.82 -5.62
C MET A 98 3.76 3.14 -4.26
N GLY A 99 2.89 3.68 -3.41
CA GLY A 99 2.47 3.01 -2.17
C GLY A 99 1.75 1.68 -2.43
N SER A 100 1.03 1.54 -3.54
CA SER A 100 0.45 0.26 -3.97
C SER A 100 1.51 -0.69 -4.53
N PHE A 101 2.54 -0.16 -5.19
CA PHE A 101 3.71 -0.96 -5.56
C PHE A 101 4.33 -1.59 -4.31
N HIS A 102 4.58 -0.80 -3.26
CA HIS A 102 5.08 -1.30 -1.99
C HIS A 102 4.09 -2.29 -1.34
N SER A 103 2.80 -1.95 -1.25
CA SER A 103 1.77 -2.84 -0.65
C SER A 103 1.70 -4.19 -1.36
N CYS A 104 1.77 -4.19 -2.70
CA CYS A 104 1.81 -5.39 -3.53
C CYS A 104 3.09 -6.21 -3.30
N ASN A 105 4.25 -5.56 -3.21
CA ASN A 105 5.54 -6.24 -3.02
C ASN A 105 5.75 -6.76 -1.61
N ILE A 106 5.43 -5.96 -0.59
CA ILE A 106 5.49 -6.35 0.82
C ILE A 106 4.57 -7.54 1.08
N SER A 107 3.30 -7.47 0.66
CA SER A 107 2.33 -8.51 0.97
C SER A 107 2.64 -9.86 0.29
N LYS A 108 3.19 -9.87 -0.93
CA LYS A 108 3.62 -11.11 -1.58
C LYS A 108 4.97 -11.63 -1.09
N TYR A 109 5.86 -10.75 -0.63
CA TYR A 109 7.16 -11.14 -0.08
C TYR A 109 7.03 -11.66 1.36
N TYR A 110 6.09 -11.14 2.13
CA TYR A 110 5.72 -11.60 3.47
C TYR A 110 4.27 -12.13 3.50
N PRO A 111 3.99 -13.30 2.89
CA PRO A 111 2.63 -13.78 2.66
C PRO A 111 1.85 -14.13 3.93
N ASP A 112 2.53 -14.28 5.06
CA ASP A 112 1.92 -14.54 6.38
C ASP A 112 1.74 -13.26 7.22
N MET A 113 2.09 -12.08 6.70
CA MET A 113 2.06 -10.84 7.47
C MET A 113 0.73 -10.07 7.35
N PHE A 114 0.07 -10.07 6.20
CA PHE A 114 -1.17 -9.30 5.99
C PHE A 114 -2.28 -10.20 5.45
N ASP A 115 -3.49 -10.07 5.99
CA ASP A 115 -4.67 -10.76 5.45
C ASP A 115 -5.49 -9.87 4.50
N TYR A 116 -5.35 -8.55 4.63
CA TYR A 116 -6.07 -7.59 3.81
C TYR A 116 -5.07 -6.73 3.04
N VAL A 117 -5.17 -6.73 1.71
CA VAL A 117 -4.26 -6.01 0.81
C VAL A 117 -5.09 -5.06 -0.05
N GLY A 118 -4.76 -3.76 -0.03
CA GLY A 118 -5.42 -2.72 -0.82
C GLY A 118 -4.46 -2.08 -1.83
N LEU A 119 -4.80 -2.13 -3.11
CA LEU A 119 -4.03 -1.58 -4.21
C LEU A 119 -4.82 -0.46 -4.89
N PHE A 120 -4.49 0.79 -4.59
CA PHE A 120 -5.16 1.96 -5.16
C PHE A 120 -4.31 2.55 -6.29
N SER A 121 -4.86 2.67 -7.51
CA SER A 121 -4.15 3.17 -8.70
C SER A 121 -2.75 2.59 -8.85
N ALA A 122 -2.60 1.26 -8.86
CA ALA A 122 -1.32 0.66 -8.52
C ALA A 122 -0.27 0.73 -9.63
N ALA A 123 0.96 1.09 -9.27
CA ALA A 123 2.13 0.82 -10.10
C ALA A 123 2.51 -0.66 -9.90
N ILE A 124 2.19 -1.54 -10.84
CA ILE A 124 2.30 -2.99 -10.66
C ILE A 124 3.73 -3.51 -10.88
N MET A 125 4.37 -3.05 -11.95
CA MET A 125 5.65 -3.60 -12.41
C MET A 125 6.83 -2.71 -11.97
N PRO A 126 7.98 -3.30 -11.61
CA PRO A 126 9.20 -2.52 -11.39
C PRO A 126 9.69 -1.89 -12.71
N ASN A 127 10.61 -0.93 -12.59
CA ASN A 127 11.35 -0.43 -13.75
C ASN A 127 12.18 -1.58 -14.38
N LYS A 128 12.31 -1.59 -15.72
CA LYS A 128 12.89 -2.72 -16.48
C LYS A 128 14.31 -3.11 -16.07
N ASP A 129 15.10 -2.16 -15.60
CA ASP A 129 16.51 -2.38 -15.26
C ASP A 129 16.74 -2.70 -13.77
N VAL A 130 15.67 -2.73 -12.97
CA VAL A 130 15.78 -3.01 -11.54
C VAL A 130 15.91 -4.51 -11.31
N LYS A 131 16.97 -4.89 -10.60
CA LYS A 131 17.17 -6.25 -10.09
C LYS A 131 17.07 -6.23 -8.57
N SER A 132 16.06 -6.91 -8.03
CA SER A 132 15.88 -7.05 -6.59
C SER A 132 15.17 -8.35 -6.28
N PRO A 133 15.62 -9.11 -5.26
CA PRO A 133 14.92 -10.30 -4.81
C PRO A 133 13.52 -9.99 -4.31
N ILE A 134 13.15 -8.73 -4.06
CA ILE A 134 11.77 -8.31 -3.75
C ILE A 134 10.88 -8.35 -5.00
N TYR A 135 11.41 -7.98 -6.17
CA TYR A 135 10.63 -7.77 -7.40
C TYR A 135 10.68 -8.95 -8.38
N ASP A 136 11.68 -9.83 -8.25
CA ASP A 136 11.81 -11.03 -9.08
C ASP A 136 10.73 -12.08 -8.77
N ASN A 137 10.54 -13.05 -9.66
CA ASN A 137 9.67 -14.23 -9.45
C ASN A 137 8.23 -13.89 -9.05
N LEU A 138 7.63 -12.87 -9.69
CA LEU A 138 6.28 -12.38 -9.41
C LEU A 138 5.24 -13.51 -9.28
N GLU A 139 5.16 -14.40 -10.29
CA GLU A 139 4.18 -15.49 -10.30
C GLU A 139 4.35 -16.47 -9.13
N VAL A 140 5.59 -16.81 -8.76
CA VAL A 140 5.88 -17.73 -7.64
C VAL A 140 5.44 -17.11 -6.31
N LYS A 141 5.71 -15.82 -6.12
CA LYS A 141 5.33 -15.10 -4.91
C LYS A 141 3.83 -14.92 -4.81
N LEU A 142 3.15 -14.55 -5.90
CA LEU A 142 1.70 -14.47 -5.93
C LEU A 142 1.05 -15.83 -5.67
N LYS A 143 1.56 -16.90 -6.29
CA LYS A 143 1.11 -18.27 -6.01
C LYS A 143 1.21 -18.59 -4.52
N THR A 144 2.32 -18.25 -3.89
CA THR A 144 2.51 -18.44 -2.45
C THR A 144 1.52 -17.61 -1.64
N GLN A 145 1.37 -16.32 -1.95
CA GLN A 145 0.46 -15.41 -1.28
C GLN A 145 -1.00 -15.89 -1.35
N PHE A 146 -1.50 -16.22 -2.55
CA PHE A 146 -2.88 -16.68 -2.72
C PHE A 146 -3.11 -18.08 -2.16
N ALA A 147 -2.09 -18.95 -2.09
CA ALA A 147 -2.16 -20.20 -1.35
C ALA A 147 -2.35 -19.99 0.17
N LYS A 148 -1.88 -18.86 0.71
CA LYS A 148 -2.13 -18.42 2.09
C LYS A 148 -3.51 -17.77 2.29
N LYS A 149 -4.34 -17.71 1.25
CA LYS A 149 -5.75 -17.26 1.30
C LYS A 149 -5.92 -15.92 2.02
N PRO A 150 -5.40 -14.80 1.48
CA PRO A 150 -5.68 -13.48 2.05
C PRO A 150 -7.21 -13.30 2.15
N ALA A 151 -7.66 -12.79 3.29
CA ALA A 151 -9.08 -12.50 3.54
C ALA A 151 -9.64 -11.49 2.53
N LEU A 152 -8.83 -10.52 2.10
CA LEU A 152 -9.20 -9.54 1.08
C LEU A 152 -7.99 -9.16 0.22
N TYR A 153 -8.18 -9.18 -1.09
CA TYR A 153 -7.29 -8.56 -2.05
C TYR A 153 -8.11 -7.55 -2.86
N TYR A 154 -7.90 -6.26 -2.63
CA TYR A 154 -8.75 -5.18 -3.14
C TYR A 154 -7.97 -4.32 -4.13
N ILE A 155 -8.50 -4.15 -5.33
CA ILE A 155 -7.90 -3.36 -6.40
C ILE A 155 -8.87 -2.25 -6.76
N ALA A 156 -8.43 -0.99 -6.70
CA ALA A 156 -9.25 0.14 -7.10
C ALA A 156 -8.48 1.13 -7.98
N ILE A 157 -9.12 1.63 -9.04
CA ILE A 157 -8.48 2.54 -9.99
C ILE A 157 -9.51 3.39 -10.75
N GLY A 158 -9.09 4.57 -11.20
CA GLY A 158 -9.89 5.43 -12.07
C GLY A 158 -9.76 5.03 -13.54
N ASN A 159 -10.85 5.09 -14.31
CA ASN A 159 -10.84 4.70 -15.72
C ASN A 159 -10.08 5.64 -16.67
N LYS A 160 -9.67 6.82 -16.19
CA LYS A 160 -8.77 7.75 -16.89
C LYS A 160 -7.38 7.82 -16.24
N ASP A 161 -7.08 6.90 -15.32
CA ASP A 161 -5.75 6.80 -14.71
C ASP A 161 -4.75 6.28 -15.76
N PHE A 162 -3.55 6.87 -15.81
CA PHE A 162 -2.52 6.41 -16.74
C PHE A 162 -2.02 4.98 -16.42
N LEU A 163 -2.30 4.48 -15.21
CA LEU A 163 -2.02 3.10 -14.80
C LEU A 163 -3.18 2.14 -15.09
N PHE A 164 -4.28 2.59 -15.71
CA PHE A 164 -5.47 1.78 -15.92
C PHE A 164 -5.18 0.49 -16.69
N GLN A 165 -4.47 0.58 -17.81
CA GLN A 165 -4.12 -0.61 -18.61
C GLN A 165 -3.26 -1.60 -17.81
N ALA A 166 -2.25 -1.11 -17.08
CA ALA A 166 -1.38 -1.98 -16.27
C ALA A 166 -2.17 -2.72 -15.17
N ASN A 167 -3.19 -2.07 -14.58
CA ASN A 167 -4.06 -2.72 -13.61
C ASN A 167 -5.03 -3.71 -14.27
N ASN A 168 -5.52 -3.42 -15.48
CA ASN A 168 -6.32 -4.37 -16.25
C ASN A 168 -5.53 -5.63 -16.60
N ASP A 169 -4.30 -5.48 -17.07
CA ASP A 169 -3.42 -6.60 -17.40
C ASP A 169 -3.09 -7.44 -16.16
N TYR A 170 -2.83 -6.78 -15.02
CA TYR A 170 -2.62 -7.46 -13.75
C TYR A 170 -3.85 -8.26 -13.31
N ARG A 171 -5.04 -7.65 -13.36
CA ARG A 171 -6.31 -8.31 -13.04
C ARG A 171 -6.58 -9.51 -13.94
N LYS A 172 -6.36 -9.37 -15.24
CA LYS A 172 -6.48 -10.47 -16.21
C LYS A 172 -5.58 -11.64 -15.84
N MET A 173 -4.32 -11.37 -15.45
CA MET A 173 -3.42 -12.42 -14.97
C MET A 173 -3.93 -13.08 -13.68
N LEU A 174 -4.46 -12.31 -12.72
CA LEU A 174 -5.08 -12.88 -11.51
C LEU A 174 -6.27 -13.80 -11.87
N ASP A 175 -7.12 -13.37 -12.81
CA ASP A 175 -8.27 -14.15 -13.29
C ASP A 175 -7.83 -15.47 -13.94
N GLU A 176 -6.84 -15.43 -14.84
CA GLU A 176 -6.28 -16.61 -15.51
C GLU A 176 -5.68 -17.62 -14.51
N LYS A 177 -5.16 -17.15 -13.38
CA LYS A 177 -4.60 -18.01 -12.31
C LYS A 177 -5.64 -18.39 -11.25
N GLY A 178 -6.88 -17.90 -11.34
CA GLY A 178 -7.95 -18.15 -10.38
C GLY A 178 -7.77 -17.45 -9.02
N TYR A 179 -6.94 -16.41 -8.96
CA TYR A 179 -6.70 -15.62 -7.75
C TYR A 179 -7.84 -14.64 -7.51
N LYS A 180 -8.53 -14.77 -6.36
CA LYS A 180 -9.72 -13.97 -6.05
C LYS A 180 -9.33 -12.58 -5.54
N TYR A 181 -9.94 -11.56 -6.12
CA TYR A 181 -9.82 -10.17 -5.69
C TYR A 181 -11.17 -9.46 -5.82
N GLU A 182 -11.33 -8.35 -5.09
CA GLU A 182 -12.40 -7.39 -5.28
C GLU A 182 -11.90 -6.22 -6.14
N TYR A 183 -12.75 -5.71 -7.03
CA TYR A 183 -12.43 -4.61 -7.93
C TYR A 183 -13.40 -3.45 -7.78
N TYR A 184 -12.86 -2.24 -7.73
CA TYR A 184 -13.65 -1.02 -7.68
C TYR A 184 -13.12 0.02 -8.65
N GLU A 185 -13.90 0.36 -9.65
CA GLU A 185 -13.55 1.35 -10.65
C GLU A 185 -14.28 2.67 -10.39
N THR A 186 -13.57 3.78 -10.48
CA THR A 186 -14.17 5.12 -10.46
C THR A 186 -13.97 5.83 -11.80
N GLY A 187 -14.70 6.93 -12.00
CA GLY A 187 -14.33 7.90 -13.02
C GLY A 187 -13.01 8.62 -12.70
N GLU A 188 -12.56 9.45 -13.64
CA GLU A 188 -11.35 10.27 -13.52
C GLU A 188 -10.08 9.43 -13.36
N GLY A 189 -8.99 10.01 -12.85
CA GLY A 189 -7.67 9.41 -12.93
C GLY A 189 -6.90 9.41 -11.61
N HIS A 190 -5.62 9.74 -11.73
CA HIS A 190 -4.60 9.56 -10.69
C HIS A 190 -4.60 10.71 -9.67
N ILE A 191 -5.66 10.80 -8.86
CA ILE A 191 -5.92 11.97 -8.00
C ILE A 191 -6.37 11.59 -6.58
N TRP A 192 -6.08 12.48 -5.62
CA TRP A 192 -6.49 12.33 -4.22
C TRP A 192 -7.98 12.13 -4.00
N LYS A 193 -8.84 12.71 -4.85
CA LYS A 193 -10.29 12.50 -4.75
C LYS A 193 -10.63 11.01 -4.82
N ASN A 194 -10.04 10.29 -5.77
CA ASN A 194 -10.25 8.86 -5.96
C ASN A 194 -9.65 8.06 -4.80
N TRP A 195 -8.44 8.39 -4.34
CA TRP A 195 -7.83 7.69 -3.20
C TRP A 195 -8.60 7.84 -1.88
N ARG A 196 -9.27 8.99 -1.67
CA ARG A 196 -10.21 9.17 -0.54
C ARG A 196 -11.43 8.25 -0.65
N ILE A 197 -11.99 8.11 -1.85
CA ILE A 197 -13.10 7.17 -2.10
C ILE A 197 -12.62 5.75 -1.81
N TYR A 198 -11.45 5.35 -2.30
CA TYR A 198 -10.95 3.99 -2.11
C TYR A 198 -10.69 3.65 -0.65
N LEU A 199 -10.15 4.58 0.14
CA LEU A 199 -10.03 4.41 1.60
C LEU A 199 -11.41 4.24 2.24
N THR A 200 -12.40 5.03 1.81
CA THR A 200 -13.78 4.97 2.33
C THR A 200 -14.46 3.63 2.04
N GLU A 201 -14.18 3.02 0.88
CA GLU A 201 -14.71 1.70 0.49
C GLU A 201 -13.93 0.53 1.10
N PHE A 202 -12.61 0.68 1.27
CA PHE A 202 -11.73 -0.37 1.78
C PHE A 202 -11.82 -0.54 3.31
N ALA A 203 -11.81 0.55 4.07
CA ALA A 203 -11.79 0.49 5.54
C ALA A 203 -12.98 -0.27 6.16
N PRO A 204 -14.21 -0.20 5.62
CA PRO A 204 -15.33 -1.03 6.08
C PRO A 204 -15.14 -2.53 5.81
N LYS A 205 -14.23 -2.97 4.95
CA LYS A 205 -14.10 -4.37 4.53
C LYS A 205 -13.07 -5.16 5.35
N ILE A 206 -12.19 -4.47 6.09
CA ILE A 206 -11.11 -5.10 6.83
C ILE A 206 -11.50 -5.46 8.28
N PHE A 207 -10.86 -6.50 8.82
CA PHE A 207 -11.09 -7.05 10.17
C PHE A 207 -12.54 -7.52 10.40
N LYS A 208 -13.11 -8.11 9.36
CA LYS A 208 -14.40 -8.81 9.34
C LYS A 208 -14.17 -10.31 9.18
#